data_AF-A0A7V9EUK4-F1
#
_entry.id   AF-A0A7V9EUK4-F1
#
_cell.length_a   1.000
_cell.length_b   1.000
_cell.length_c   1.000
_cell.angle_alpha   90.00
_cell.angle_beta   90.00
_cell.angle_gamma   90.00
#
_symmetry.space_group_name_H-M   'P 1'
#
loop_
_entity.id
_entity.type
_entity.pdbx_description
1 polymer ?
#
loop_
_entity_poly.entity_id
_entity_poly.type
_entity_poly.pdbx_seq_one_letter_code
_entity_poly.pdbx_strand_id
1 'polypeptide(L)' 'YVRTRDVWHLFWKRADGKWHRYEPCPEADSLGAALRTIDEDANGCFFG' A
#
# COMPACT_ATOMS: atom_id res chain seq x y z
N TYR A 1 7.15 6.71 2.87
CA TYR A 1 8.47 6.59 2.23
C TYR A 1 9.55 6.50 3.29
N VAL A 2 10.31 5.41 3.28
CA VAL A 2 11.40 5.14 4.20
C VAL A 2 12.71 5.51 3.51
N ARG A 3 13.26 6.68 3.86
CA ARG A 3 14.50 7.21 3.27
C ARG A 3 15.72 6.30 3.43
N THR A 4 15.75 5.46 4.47
CA THR A 4 16.86 4.52 4.74
C THR A 4 16.85 3.28 3.85
N ARG A 5 15.70 2.89 3.33
CA ARG A 5 15.53 1.72 2.48
C ARG A 5 15.13 2.07 1.04
N ASP A 6 14.85 3.36 0.78
CA ASP A 6 14.27 3.87 -0.46
C ASP A 6 12.93 3.22 -0.84
N VAL A 7 12.20 2.67 0.14
CA VAL A 7 10.94 1.96 -0.10
C VAL A 7 9.71 2.76 0.34
N TRP A 8 8.59 2.50 -0.31
CA TRP A 8 7.27 2.99 0.01
C TRP A 8 6.49 1.91 0.74
N HIS A 9 6.17 2.15 1.99
CA HIS A 9 5.23 1.29 2.70
C HIS A 9 3.79 1.61 2.32
N LEU A 10 3.05 0.57 1.95
CA LEU A 10 1.64 0.64 1.61
C LEU A 10 0.79 0.40 2.87
N PHE A 11 -0.10 1.37 3.12
CA PHE A 11 -1.09 1.28 4.17
C PHE A 11 -2.45 1.58 3.57
N TRP A 12 -3.46 0.83 4.01
CA TRP A 12 -4.84 1.01 3.62
C TRP A 12 -5.67 1.34 4.86
N LYS A 13 -6.65 2.20 4.70
CA LYS A 13 -7.55 2.59 5.79
C LYS A 13 -8.80 1.75 5.70
N ARG A 14 -9.00 0.88 6.68
CA ARG A 14 -10.22 0.08 6.77
C ARG A 14 -11.40 0.91 7.26
N ALA A 15 -12.61 0.38 7.07
CA ALA A 15 -13.84 0.91 7.66
C ALA A 15 -13.79 1.01 9.19
N ASP A 16 -12.88 0.26 9.86
CA ASP A 16 -12.59 0.40 11.29
C ASP A 16 -11.83 1.70 11.65
N GLY A 17 -11.47 2.51 10.66
CA GLY A 17 -10.82 3.80 10.83
C GLY A 17 -9.32 3.73 11.08
N LYS A 18 -8.74 2.52 11.20
CA LYS A 18 -7.31 2.32 11.42
C LYS A 18 -6.58 2.08 10.11
N TRP A 19 -5.31 2.44 10.12
CA TRP A 19 -4.37 2.13 9.05
C TRP A 19 -3.84 0.72 9.26
N HIS A 20 -4.10 -0.15 8.28
CA HIS A 20 -3.58 -1.50 8.24
C HIS A 20 -2.48 -1.57 7.19
N ARG A 21 -1.46 -2.39 7.44
CA ARG A 21 -0.44 -2.66 6.42
C ARG A 21 -1.06 -3.49 5.30
N TYR A 22 -0.69 -3.18 4.07
CA TYR A 22 -1.10 -3.99 2.94
C TYR A 22 -0.18 -5.22 2.87
N GLU A 23 -0.60 -6.32 3.50
CA GLU A 23 0.17 -7.58 3.57
C GLU A 23 0.62 -8.17 2.22
N PRO A 24 -0.15 -8.10 1.12
CA PRO A 24 0.27 -8.68 -0.16
C PRO A 24 1.52 -8.02 -0.76
N CYS A 25 1.70 -6.73 -0.49
CA CYS A 25 2.82 -5.95 -0.99
C CYS A 25 3.07 -4.76 -0.04
N PRO A 26 3.76 -5.00 1.09
CA PRO A 26 3.92 -4.00 2.15
C PRO A 26 4.98 -2.95 1.82
N GLU A 27 5.79 -3.18 0.79
CA GLU A 27 6.94 -2.37 0.37
C GLU A 27 6.94 -2.26 -1.16
N ALA A 28 7.06 -1.05 -1.68
CA ALA A 28 7.23 -0.79 -3.11
C ALA A 28 8.45 0.12 -3.32
N ASP A 29 9.32 -0.24 -4.26
CA ASP A 29 10.58 0.48 -4.53
C ASP A 29 10.36 1.86 -5.18
N SER A 30 9.13 2.17 -5.61
CA SER A 30 8.82 3.42 -6.28
C SER A 30 7.36 3.80 -6.08
N LEU A 31 7.09 5.10 -6.12
CA LEU A 31 5.73 5.64 -6.03
C LEU A 31 4.83 5.06 -7.13
N GLY A 32 5.35 4.89 -8.35
CA GLY A 32 4.59 4.30 -9.46
C GLY A 32 4.26 2.81 -9.24
N ALA A 33 5.18 2.06 -8.61
CA ALA A 33 4.91 0.68 -8.21
C ALA A 33 3.86 0.63 -7.09
N ALA A 34 3.96 1.54 -6.10
CA ALA A 34 2.95 1.65 -5.05
C ALA A 34 1.56 1.99 -5.62
N LEU A 35 1.47 2.95 -6.54
CA LEU A 35 0.22 3.33 -7.20
C LEU A 35 -0.35 2.19 -8.03
N ARG A 36 0.48 1.43 -8.76
CA ARG A 36 0.04 0.23 -9.48
C ARG A 36 -0.51 -0.84 -8.55
N THR A 37 0.13 -1.10 -7.41
CA THR A 37 -0.38 -2.04 -6.42
C THR A 37 -1.73 -1.60 -5.86
N ILE A 38 -1.92 -0.29 -5.64
CA ILE A 38 -3.20 0.27 -5.20
C ILE A 38 -4.25 0.16 -6.31
N ASP A 39 -3.89 0.46 -7.55
CA ASP A 39 -4.76 0.43 -8.73
C ASP A 39 -5.19 -1.00 -9.11
N GLU A 40 -4.26 -1.95 -9.04
CA GLU A 40 -4.51 -3.37 -9.27
C GLU A 40 -5.45 -3.94 -8.19
N ASP A 41 -5.45 -3.33 -7.00
CA ASP A 41 -6.28 -3.64 -5.83
C ASP A 41 -6.66 -5.13 -5.76
N ALA A 42 -5.65 -6.01 -5.80
CA ALA A 42 -5.87 -7.45 -5.96
C ALA A 42 -6.76 -8.07 -4.88
N ASN A 43 -6.92 -7.37 -3.74
CA ASN A 43 -7.76 -7.77 -2.62
C ASN A 43 -9.02 -6.90 -2.43
N GLY A 44 -9.33 -5.97 -3.33
CA GLY A 44 -10.52 -5.10 -3.24
C GLY A 44 -10.55 -4.22 -1.98
N CYS A 45 -9.37 -3.89 -1.44
CA CYS A 45 -9.20 -3.28 -0.13
C CYS A 45 -9.21 -1.74 -0.18
N PHE A 46 -8.86 -1.16 -1.33
CA PHE A 46 -8.78 0.30 -1.48
C PHE A 46 -10.04 0.91 -2.09
N PHE A 47 -10.72 0.19 -2.98
CA PHE A 47 -11.90 0.71 -3.70
C PHE A 47 -13.21 -0.04 -3.37
N GLY A 48 -13.20 -0.94 -2.38
CA GLY A 48 -14.36 -1.70 -1.90
C GLY A 48 -15.18 -1.00 -0.82
#